data_AF-A0A539ENG3-F1
#
_entry.id   AF-A0A539ENG3-F1
#
_cell.length_a   1.000
_cell.length_b   1.000
_cell.length_c   1.000
_cell.angle_alpha   90.00
_cell.angle_beta   90.00
_cell.angle_gamma   90.00
#
_symmetry.space_group_name_H-M   'P 1'
#
loop_
_entity.id
_entity.type
_entity.pdbx_description
1 polymer ?
#
loop_
_entity_poly.entity_id
_entity_poly.type
_entity_poly.pdbx_seq_one_letter_code
_entity_poly.pdbx_strand_id
1 'polypeptide(L)'
;LAAWVLRQAVRARRESLHPGRLLVVAGTAAAWWTGIVACASDLAFTVTNVLAHGVPYFALLWLATPLPPGRAARLPRPAWAAAFLLVPLAFAYAEEGLWDFFIWREHAALFFGWTGSAEPDLGPAALALLVPLLALPQSTHYVLDAYIWRLDGSDPALRSALLGVDPGGPIKDNPRA
;
A
#
# COMPACT_ATOMS: atom_id res chain seq x y z
N LEU A 1 -7.27 17.44 -12.43
CA LEU A 1 -8.18 17.78 -11.30
C LEU A 1 -9.49 18.46 -11.77
N ALA A 2 -9.42 19.55 -12.55
CA ALA A 2 -10.59 20.33 -12.99
C ALA A 2 -11.69 19.49 -13.67
N ALA A 3 -11.34 18.60 -14.62
CA ALA A 3 -12.31 17.71 -15.27
C ALA A 3 -13.00 16.73 -14.30
N TRP A 4 -12.29 16.28 -13.25
CA TRP A 4 -12.90 15.43 -12.22
C TRP A 4 -13.85 16.22 -11.33
N VAL A 5 -13.45 17.42 -10.90
CA VAL A 5 -14.30 18.33 -10.11
C VAL A 5 -15.59 18.67 -10.86
N LEU A 6 -15.47 19.03 -12.15
CA LEU A 6 -16.62 19.32 -13.00
C LEU A 6 -17.56 18.11 -13.11
N ARG A 7 -17.01 16.91 -13.31
CA ARG A 7 -17.81 15.66 -13.31
C ARG A 7 -18.52 15.42 -11.98
N GLN A 8 -17.86 15.64 -10.83
CA GLN A 8 -18.51 15.50 -9.54
C GLN A 8 -19.59 16.56 -9.32
N ALA A 9 -19.38 17.80 -9.75
CA ALA A 9 -20.38 18.88 -9.65
C ALA A 9 -21.63 18.58 -10.51
N VAL A 10 -21.45 17.99 -11.69
CA VAL A 10 -22.57 17.53 -12.53
C VAL A 10 -23.31 16.36 -11.86
N ARG A 11 -22.59 15.38 -11.29
CA ARG A 11 -23.21 14.24 -10.57
C ARG A 11 -23.91 14.64 -9.29
N ALA A 12 -23.40 15.62 -8.56
CA ALA A 12 -24.02 16.15 -7.34
C ALA A 12 -25.45 16.67 -7.56
N ARG A 13 -25.82 17.00 -8.81
CA ARG A 13 -27.19 17.40 -9.17
C ARG A 13 -28.17 16.23 -9.26
N ARG A 14 -27.69 14.99 -9.31
CA ARG A 14 -28.50 13.77 -9.51
C ARG A 14 -28.27 12.69 -8.45
N GLU A 15 -27.12 12.73 -7.76
CA GLU A 15 -26.67 11.71 -6.82
C GLU A 15 -26.02 12.40 -5.60
N SER A 16 -26.09 11.76 -4.43
CA SER A 16 -25.34 12.21 -3.25
C SER A 16 -23.84 12.04 -3.47
N LEU A 17 -23.06 13.00 -2.97
CA LEU A 17 -21.60 12.90 -2.99
C LEU A 17 -21.15 11.83 -2.00
N HIS A 18 -20.18 11.01 -2.41
CA HIS A 18 -19.56 10.01 -1.53
C HIS A 18 -18.36 10.62 -0.80
N PRO A 19 -18.44 10.82 0.53
CA PRO A 19 -17.39 11.52 1.29
C PRO A 19 -16.03 10.84 1.18
N GLY A 20 -15.98 9.50 1.23
CA GLY A 20 -14.73 8.75 1.09
C GLY A 20 -14.02 9.00 -0.24
N ARG A 21 -14.76 9.07 -1.34
CA ARG A 21 -14.19 9.38 -2.67
C ARG A 21 -13.63 10.80 -2.72
N LEU A 22 -14.34 11.76 -2.13
CA LEU A 22 -13.87 13.15 -2.04
C LEU A 22 -12.60 13.25 -1.18
N LEU A 23 -12.59 12.57 -0.03
CA LEU A 23 -11.46 12.53 0.90
C LEU A 23 -10.21 11.93 0.25
N VAL A 24 -10.34 10.83 -0.49
CA VAL A 24 -9.19 10.22 -1.20
C VAL A 24 -8.63 11.20 -2.22
N VAL A 25 -9.47 11.79 -3.09
CA VAL A 25 -8.98 12.72 -4.12
C VAL A 25 -8.41 14.00 -3.53
N ALA A 26 -9.05 14.55 -2.49
CA ALA A 26 -8.55 15.73 -1.79
C ALA A 26 -7.23 15.43 -1.07
N GLY A 27 -7.11 14.27 -0.42
CA GLY A 27 -5.89 13.82 0.24
C GLY A 27 -4.73 13.66 -0.73
N THR A 28 -4.94 12.99 -1.87
CA THR A 28 -3.91 12.86 -2.92
C THR A 28 -3.52 14.23 -3.49
N ALA A 29 -4.50 15.12 -3.73
CA ALA A 29 -4.21 16.47 -4.22
C ALA A 29 -3.42 17.30 -3.18
N ALA A 30 -3.74 17.16 -1.90
CA ALA A 30 -3.03 17.82 -0.81
C ALA A 30 -1.60 17.29 -0.65
N ALA A 31 -1.39 15.96 -0.73
CA ALA A 31 -0.07 15.36 -0.71
C ALA A 31 0.79 15.86 -1.88
N TRP A 32 0.23 15.85 -3.10
CA TRP A 32 0.90 16.38 -4.30
C TRP A 32 1.28 17.85 -4.14
N TRP A 33 0.33 18.69 -3.75
CA TRP A 33 0.57 20.12 -3.62
C TRP A 33 1.63 20.40 -2.54
N THR A 34 1.54 19.72 -1.39
CA THR A 34 2.49 19.91 -0.29
C THR A 34 3.89 19.46 -0.69
N GLY A 35 4.03 18.23 -1.19
CA GLY A 35 5.35 17.66 -1.52
C GLY A 35 5.99 18.29 -2.76
N ILE A 36 5.28 18.30 -3.88
CA ILE A 36 5.85 18.72 -5.17
C ILE A 36 5.82 20.24 -5.34
N VAL A 37 4.70 20.90 -5.00
CA VAL A 37 4.55 22.34 -5.30
C VAL A 37 5.15 23.20 -4.18
N ALA A 38 4.78 22.95 -2.93
CA ALA A 38 5.21 23.77 -1.80
C ALA A 38 6.63 23.44 -1.32
N CYS A 39 6.95 22.15 -1.20
CA CYS A 39 8.27 21.69 -0.72
C CYS A 39 9.28 21.43 -1.84
N ALA A 40 8.86 21.37 -3.11
CA ALA A 40 9.72 20.99 -4.24
C ALA A 40 10.52 19.69 -3.98
N SER A 41 9.88 18.68 -3.40
CA SER A 41 10.53 17.44 -2.95
C SER A 41 9.70 16.21 -3.27
N ASP A 42 10.26 15.35 -4.11
CA ASP A 42 9.69 14.04 -4.46
C ASP A 42 9.60 13.12 -3.24
N LEU A 43 10.58 13.21 -2.33
CA LEU A 43 10.57 12.47 -1.07
C LEU A 43 9.43 12.93 -0.17
N ALA A 44 9.22 14.24 -0.01
CA ALA A 44 8.12 14.77 0.80
C ALA A 44 6.76 14.34 0.24
N PHE A 45 6.60 14.36 -1.09
CA PHE A 45 5.40 13.84 -1.75
C PHE A 45 5.22 12.35 -1.48
N THR A 46 6.27 11.55 -1.67
CA THR A 46 6.21 10.10 -1.50
C THR A 46 5.85 9.72 -0.08
N VAL A 47 6.53 10.30 0.92
CA VAL A 47 6.27 10.04 2.34
C VAL A 47 4.83 10.42 2.72
N THR A 48 4.39 11.61 2.35
CA THR A 48 3.03 12.06 2.70
C THR A 48 1.95 11.22 2.00
N ASN A 49 2.16 10.86 0.73
CA ASN A 49 1.24 10.03 -0.03
C ASN A 49 1.17 8.59 0.50
N VAL A 50 2.34 7.98 0.81
CA VAL A 50 2.43 6.64 1.40
C VAL A 50 1.76 6.60 2.77
N LEU A 51 1.98 7.60 3.63
CA LEU A 51 1.32 7.65 4.94
C LEU A 51 -0.19 7.84 4.81
N ALA A 52 -0.63 8.75 3.94
CA ALA A 52 -2.05 9.05 3.74
C ALA A 52 -2.84 7.85 3.20
N HIS A 53 -2.22 6.97 2.42
CA HIS A 53 -2.85 5.76 1.90
C HIS A 53 -2.58 4.51 2.75
N GLY A 54 -1.33 4.30 3.13
CA GLY A 54 -0.85 3.12 3.84
C GLY A 54 -1.40 3.00 5.25
N VAL A 55 -1.50 4.08 6.02
CA VAL A 55 -2.05 4.01 7.40
C VAL A 55 -3.51 3.53 7.39
N PRO A 56 -4.42 4.09 6.57
CA PRO A 56 -5.76 3.51 6.40
C PRO A 56 -5.75 2.05 5.97
N TYR A 57 -4.87 1.67 5.03
CA TYR A 57 -4.75 0.28 4.57
C TYR A 57 -4.40 -0.67 5.72
N PHE A 58 -3.33 -0.39 6.47
CA PHE A 58 -2.90 -1.20 7.60
C PHE A 58 -3.97 -1.26 8.70
N ALA A 59 -4.68 -0.16 8.96
CA ALA A 59 -5.79 -0.14 9.90
C ALA A 59 -6.95 -1.04 9.44
N LEU A 60 -7.35 -0.98 8.17
CA LEU A 60 -8.39 -1.82 7.61
C LEU A 60 -8.01 -3.31 7.65
N LEU A 61 -6.78 -3.64 7.27
CA LEU A 61 -6.28 -5.00 7.30
C LEU A 61 -6.24 -5.55 8.74
N TRP A 62 -5.81 -4.74 9.71
CA TRP A 62 -5.82 -5.11 11.12
C TRP A 62 -7.23 -5.36 11.67
N LEU A 63 -8.22 -4.57 11.23
CA LEU A 63 -9.61 -4.72 11.64
C LEU A 63 -10.31 -5.90 10.95
N ALA A 64 -9.97 -6.17 9.69
CA ALA A 64 -10.58 -7.23 8.89
C ALA A 64 -9.96 -8.61 9.15
N THR A 65 -8.72 -8.67 9.63
CA THR A 65 -8.00 -9.94 9.84
C THR A 65 -8.26 -10.49 11.25
N PRO A 66 -8.89 -11.67 11.38
CA PRO A 66 -9.04 -12.31 12.68
C PRO A 66 -7.69 -12.78 13.21
N LEU A 67 -7.54 -12.78 14.54
CA LEU A 67 -6.34 -13.32 15.18
C LEU A 67 -6.15 -14.80 14.82
N PRO A 68 -4.91 -15.23 14.53
CA PRO A 68 -4.67 -16.60 14.09
C PRO A 68 -4.96 -17.61 15.20
N PRO A 69 -5.54 -18.78 14.87
CA PRO A 69 -5.88 -19.80 15.85
C PRO A 69 -4.64 -20.51 16.43
N GLY A 70 -4.82 -21.24 17.53
CA GLY A 70 -3.81 -22.13 18.09
C GLY A 70 -2.80 -21.45 19.02
N ARG A 71 -1.54 -21.90 19.02
CA ARG A 71 -0.49 -21.38 19.94
C ARG A 71 -0.24 -19.89 19.76
N ALA A 72 -0.44 -19.39 18.54
CA ALA A 72 -0.28 -17.98 18.18
C ALA A 72 -1.34 -17.09 18.85
N ALA A 73 -2.55 -17.62 19.11
CA ALA A 73 -3.61 -16.90 19.83
C ALA A 73 -3.25 -16.54 21.29
N ARG A 74 -2.20 -17.15 21.84
CA ARG A 74 -1.73 -16.89 23.21
C ARG A 74 -0.88 -15.63 23.34
N LEU A 75 -0.43 -15.07 22.21
CA LEU A 75 0.31 -13.81 22.23
C LEU A 75 -0.63 -12.64 22.57
N PRO A 76 -0.20 -11.69 23.42
CA PRO A 76 -1.00 -10.52 23.73
C PRO A 76 -1.17 -9.64 22.49
N ARG A 77 -2.30 -8.93 22.38
CA ARG A 77 -2.59 -8.00 21.27
C ARG A 77 -1.44 -7.05 20.89
N PRO A 78 -0.70 -6.42 21.82
CA PRO A 78 0.45 -5.59 21.46
C PRO A 78 1.58 -6.37 20.75
N ALA A 79 1.80 -7.64 21.10
CA ALA A 79 2.80 -8.46 20.41
C ALA A 79 2.36 -8.77 18.97
N TRP A 80 1.05 -8.98 18.74
CA TRP A 80 0.50 -9.11 17.40
C TRP A 80 0.60 -7.82 16.60
N ALA A 81 0.32 -6.67 17.21
CA ALA A 81 0.44 -5.37 16.54
C ALA A 81 1.90 -5.08 16.17
N ALA A 82 2.83 -5.39 17.07
CA ALA A 82 4.25 -5.29 16.79
C ALA A 82 4.65 -6.22 15.64
N ALA A 83 4.25 -7.48 15.65
CA ALA A 83 4.55 -8.41 14.56
C ALA A 83 3.94 -7.95 13.23
N PHE A 84 2.71 -7.47 13.24
CA PHE A 84 2.01 -6.94 12.06
C PHE A 84 2.71 -5.75 11.41
N LEU A 85 3.42 -4.93 12.18
CA LEU A 85 4.20 -3.80 11.68
C LEU A 85 5.65 -4.17 11.35
N LEU A 86 6.31 -4.91 12.26
CA LEU A 86 7.74 -5.21 12.16
C LEU A 86 8.06 -6.25 11.09
N VAL A 87 7.15 -7.20 10.82
CA VAL A 87 7.39 -8.22 9.78
C VAL A 87 7.40 -7.59 8.38
N PRO A 88 6.39 -6.82 7.95
CA PRO A 88 6.46 -6.10 6.67
C PRO A 88 7.65 -5.15 6.60
N LEU A 89 7.96 -4.45 7.70
CA LEU A 89 9.11 -3.55 7.76
C LEU A 89 10.44 -4.30 7.55
N ALA A 90 10.59 -5.48 8.15
CA ALA A 90 11.79 -6.30 7.98
C ALA A 90 11.92 -6.79 6.52
N PHE A 91 10.82 -7.19 5.88
CA PHE A 91 10.82 -7.54 4.46
C PHE A 91 11.18 -6.36 3.56
N ALA A 92 10.58 -5.19 3.80
CA ALA A 92 10.89 -3.97 3.05
C ALA A 92 12.36 -3.55 3.22
N TYR A 93 12.90 -3.63 4.44
CA TYR A 93 14.31 -3.35 4.71
C TYR A 93 15.25 -4.32 4.00
N ALA A 94 14.91 -5.62 3.99
CA ALA A 94 15.68 -6.62 3.27
C ALA A 94 15.63 -6.41 1.75
N GLU A 95 14.45 -6.09 1.20
CA GLU A 95 14.26 -5.80 -0.22
C GLU A 95 15.07 -4.57 -0.65
N GLU A 96 14.99 -3.46 0.10
CA GLU A 96 15.79 -2.25 -0.15
C GLU A 96 17.30 -2.54 -0.04
N GLY A 97 17.71 -3.35 0.93
CA GLY A 97 19.10 -3.80 1.03
C GLY A 97 19.55 -4.58 -0.21
N LEU A 98 18.72 -5.46 -0.78
CA LEU A 98 19.06 -6.16 -2.02
C LEU A 98 19.18 -5.21 -3.21
N TRP A 99 18.26 -4.24 -3.32
CA TRP A 99 18.33 -3.18 -4.33
C TRP A 99 19.60 -2.35 -4.20
N ASP A 100 19.93 -1.90 -3.00
CA ASP A 100 21.13 -1.12 -2.75
C ASP A 100 22.40 -1.94 -3.03
N PHE A 101 22.45 -3.21 -2.60
CA PHE A 101 23.63 -4.07 -2.76
C PHE A 101 24.00 -4.30 -4.23
N PHE A 102 23.00 -4.60 -5.06
CA PHE A 102 23.22 -5.04 -6.43
C PHE A 102 23.08 -3.94 -7.48
N ILE A 103 22.31 -2.88 -7.21
CA ILE A 103 21.89 -1.90 -8.21
C ILE A 103 22.30 -0.46 -7.84
N TRP A 104 21.76 0.10 -6.75
CA TRP A 104 21.83 1.56 -6.51
C TRP A 104 23.10 2.01 -5.77
N ARG A 105 23.50 1.29 -4.72
CA ARG A 105 24.70 1.57 -3.91
C ARG A 105 24.74 2.95 -3.26
N GLU A 106 23.60 3.60 -3.09
CA GLU A 106 23.50 4.95 -2.51
C GLU A 106 23.62 4.92 -0.98
N HIS A 107 23.25 3.80 -0.37
CA HIS A 107 23.08 3.66 1.07
C HIS A 107 23.93 2.51 1.65
N ALA A 108 25.07 2.22 1.03
CA ALA A 108 25.91 1.08 1.41
C ALA A 108 26.33 1.08 2.89
N ALA A 109 26.49 2.25 3.51
CA ALA A 109 26.79 2.34 4.95
C ALA A 109 25.65 1.84 5.85
N LEU A 110 24.39 2.00 5.42
CA LEU A 110 23.21 1.54 6.15
C LEU A 110 23.00 0.04 6.03
N PHE A 111 23.21 -0.52 4.82
CA PHE A 111 22.90 -1.93 4.57
C PHE A 111 24.12 -2.86 4.68
N PHE A 112 25.31 -2.38 4.34
CA PHE A 112 26.51 -3.22 4.15
C PHE A 112 27.82 -2.56 4.62
N GLY A 113 27.76 -1.63 5.58
CA GLY A 113 28.95 -0.93 6.09
C GLY A 113 30.07 -1.84 6.61
N TRP A 114 29.77 -3.12 6.87
CA TRP A 114 30.74 -4.15 7.30
C TRP A 114 31.37 -4.97 6.17
N THR A 115 30.80 -5.00 4.95
CA THR A 115 31.31 -5.87 3.87
C THR A 115 32.48 -5.24 3.11
N GLY A 116 32.84 -3.99 3.42
CA GLY A 116 33.78 -3.20 2.62
C GLY A 116 33.20 -2.84 1.25
N SER A 117 33.93 -2.04 0.48
CA SER A 117 33.56 -1.56 -0.86
C SER A 117 33.66 -2.64 -1.94
N ALA A 118 33.42 -3.92 -1.62
CA ALA A 118 33.38 -4.98 -2.61
C ALA A 118 32.20 -4.74 -3.57
N GLU A 119 32.52 -4.58 -4.85
CA GLU A 119 31.55 -4.34 -5.93
C GLU A 119 31.20 -5.67 -6.59
N PRO A 120 29.91 -6.08 -6.57
CA PRO A 120 29.47 -7.21 -7.36
C PRO A 120 29.61 -6.87 -8.86
N ASP A 121 30.51 -7.54 -9.57
CA ASP A 121 30.63 -7.42 -11.02
C ASP A 121 29.54 -8.28 -11.69
N LEU A 122 28.34 -7.70 -11.84
CA LEU A 122 27.21 -8.34 -12.51
C LEU A 122 27.21 -7.98 -13.99
N GLY A 123 27.42 -8.97 -14.85
CA GLY A 123 27.27 -8.81 -16.29
C GLY A 123 25.82 -8.51 -16.72
N PRO A 124 25.60 -7.99 -17.95
CA PRO A 124 24.27 -7.57 -18.42
C PRO A 124 23.18 -8.66 -18.35
N ALA A 125 23.55 -9.92 -18.59
CA ALA A 125 22.61 -11.05 -18.53
C ALA A 125 22.11 -11.31 -17.09
N ALA A 126 22.96 -11.13 -16.08
CA ALA A 126 22.55 -11.28 -14.68
C ALA A 126 21.60 -10.15 -14.27
N LEU A 127 21.91 -8.91 -14.67
CA LEU A 127 21.03 -7.75 -14.42
C LEU A 127 19.67 -7.89 -15.10
N ALA A 128 19.62 -8.42 -16.32
CA ALA A 128 18.37 -8.65 -17.05
C ALA A 128 17.41 -9.63 -16.34
N LEU A 129 17.93 -10.51 -15.48
CA LEU A 129 17.13 -11.42 -14.65
C LEU A 129 16.88 -10.85 -13.25
N LEU A 130 17.89 -10.21 -12.66
CA LEU A 130 17.85 -9.73 -11.29
C LEU A 130 16.90 -8.54 -11.13
N VAL A 131 16.93 -7.56 -12.05
CA VAL A 131 16.09 -6.36 -11.94
C VAL A 131 14.60 -6.70 -11.94
N PRO A 132 14.06 -7.53 -12.86
CA PRO A 132 12.66 -7.95 -12.80
C PRO A 132 12.33 -8.77 -11.55
N LEU A 133 13.27 -9.59 -11.07
CA LEU A 133 13.09 -10.39 -9.86
C LEU A 133 12.97 -9.52 -8.60
N LEU A 134 13.78 -8.46 -8.50
CA LEU A 134 13.68 -7.50 -7.40
C LEU A 134 12.45 -6.59 -7.53
N ALA A 135 11.97 -6.33 -8.75
CA ALA A 135 10.74 -5.56 -8.97
C ALA A 135 9.45 -6.36 -8.77
N LEU A 136 9.56 -7.69 -8.63
CA LEU A 136 8.43 -8.62 -8.57
C LEU A 136 7.54 -8.39 -7.34
N PRO A 137 8.06 -8.26 -6.11
CA PRO A 137 7.24 -7.97 -4.92
C PRO A 137 6.38 -6.72 -5.09
N GLN A 138 6.99 -5.62 -5.54
CA GLN A 138 6.29 -4.35 -5.76
C GLN A 138 5.25 -4.46 -6.89
N SER A 139 5.59 -5.13 -8.00
CA SER A 139 4.67 -5.33 -9.12
C SER A 139 3.48 -6.21 -8.70
N THR A 140 3.74 -7.29 -7.96
CA THR A 140 2.70 -8.16 -7.41
C THR A 140 1.80 -7.41 -6.46
N HIS A 141 2.35 -6.58 -5.56
CA HIS A 141 1.56 -5.74 -4.67
C HIS A 141 0.59 -4.84 -5.45
N TYR A 142 1.05 -4.11 -6.46
CA TYR A 142 0.19 -3.26 -7.29
C TYR A 142 -0.92 -4.03 -8.00
N VAL A 143 -0.61 -5.22 -8.51
CA VAL A 143 -1.60 -6.08 -9.17
C VAL A 143 -2.62 -6.58 -8.14
N LEU A 144 -2.18 -7.06 -6.98
CA LEU A 144 -3.05 -7.56 -5.92
C LEU A 144 -3.97 -6.48 -5.37
N ASP A 145 -3.51 -5.23 -5.26
CA ASP A 145 -4.35 -4.10 -4.86
C ASP A 145 -5.55 -3.92 -5.80
N ALA A 146 -5.35 -4.07 -7.12
CA ALA A 146 -6.45 -3.99 -8.07
C ALA A 146 -7.50 -5.10 -7.88
N TYR A 147 -7.11 -6.26 -7.32
CA TYR A 147 -8.01 -7.38 -7.04
C TYR A 147 -8.66 -7.32 -5.65
N ILE A 148 -7.88 -7.07 -4.60
CA ILE A 148 -8.34 -7.04 -3.21
C ILE A 148 -9.39 -5.95 -3.02
N TRP A 149 -9.20 -4.78 -3.66
CA TRP A 149 -10.11 -3.65 -3.51
C TRP A 149 -11.32 -3.71 -4.44
N ARG A 150 -11.57 -4.84 -5.12
CA ARG A 150 -12.82 -5.03 -5.86
C ARG A 150 -13.96 -5.21 -4.87
N LEU A 151 -14.81 -4.18 -4.77
CA LEU A 151 -16.04 -4.22 -3.97
C LEU A 151 -17.17 -4.96 -4.71
N ASP A 152 -16.85 -6.08 -5.38
CA ASP A 152 -17.79 -6.93 -6.11
C ASP A 152 -18.33 -8.10 -5.27
N GLY A 153 -17.90 -8.20 -4.01
CA GLY A 153 -18.32 -9.25 -3.07
C GLY A 153 -17.39 -10.47 -3.02
N SER A 154 -16.28 -10.46 -3.77
CA SER A 154 -15.23 -11.49 -3.68
C SER A 154 -14.55 -11.58 -2.31
N ASP A 155 -14.55 -10.50 -1.52
CA ASP A 155 -14.06 -10.47 -0.14
C ASP A 155 -15.18 -10.05 0.86
N PRO A 156 -15.89 -11.02 1.48
CA PRO A 156 -16.92 -10.76 2.47
C PRO A 156 -16.40 -10.09 3.75
N ALA A 157 -15.14 -10.33 4.13
CA ALA A 157 -14.56 -9.78 5.35
C ALA A 157 -14.25 -8.28 5.16
N LEU A 158 -13.67 -7.92 4.01
CA LEU A 158 -13.45 -6.52 3.63
C LEU A 158 -14.77 -5.75 3.51
N ARG A 159 -15.79 -6.36 2.90
CA ARG A 159 -17.14 -5.80 2.82
C ARG A 159 -17.70 -5.54 4.22
N SER A 160 -17.55 -6.48 5.15
CA SER A 160 -18.03 -6.34 6.52
C SER A 160 -17.31 -5.22 7.26
N ALA A 161 -15.99 -5.14 7.14
CA ALA A 161 -15.17 -4.10 7.77
C ALA A 161 -15.50 -2.69 7.25
N LEU A 162 -15.78 -2.55 5.93
CA LEU A 162 -16.07 -1.25 5.31
C LEU A 162 -17.53 -0.81 5.45
N LEU A 163 -18.48 -1.74 5.40
CA LEU A 163 -19.91 -1.44 5.34
C LEU A 163 -20.67 -1.80 6.62
N GLY A 164 -20.04 -2.45 7.59
CA GLY A 164 -20.68 -2.93 8.82
C GLY A 164 -21.77 -3.98 8.56
N VAL A 165 -21.68 -4.73 7.46
CA VAL A 165 -22.67 -5.75 7.05
C VAL A 165 -22.17 -7.14 7.41
N ASP A 166 -23.04 -8.02 7.90
CA ASP A 166 -22.66 -9.40 8.24
C ASP A 166 -22.09 -10.16 7.04
N PRO A 167 -21.02 -10.97 7.21
CA PRO A 167 -20.37 -11.70 6.11
C PRO A 167 -21.29 -12.70 5.38
N GLY A 168 -22.43 -13.06 5.97
CA GLY A 168 -23.43 -13.98 5.40
C GLY A 168 -24.68 -13.32 4.82
N GLY A 169 -24.74 -11.98 4.78
CA GLY A 169 -25.89 -11.27 4.23
C GLY A 169 -26.00 -11.43 2.70
N PRO A 170 -27.22 -11.51 2.13
CA PRO A 170 -27.38 -11.69 0.69
C PRO A 170 -26.68 -10.57 -0.09
N ILE A 171 -25.97 -10.94 -1.16
CA ILE A 171 -25.45 -10.02 -2.16
C ILE A 171 -26.68 -9.34 -2.77
N LYS A 172 -26.99 -8.12 -2.34
CA LYS A 172 -27.91 -7.28 -3.10
C LYS A 172 -27.19 -6.99 -4.41
N ASP A 173 -27.59 -7.70 -5.47
CA ASP A 173 -27.19 -7.39 -6.83
C ASP A 173 -27.34 -5.88 -7.00
N ASN A 174 -26.22 -5.19 -7.17
CA ASN A 174 -26.25 -3.79 -7.55
C ASN A 174 -26.71 -3.79 -9.02
N PRO A 175 -27.91 -3.29 -9.36
CA PRO A 175 -28.44 -3.38 -10.72
C PRO A 175 -27.77 -2.39 -11.69
N ARG A 176 -26.51 -2.03 -11.44
CA ARG A 176 -25.74 -1.03 -12.20
C ARG A 176 -24.28 -1.49 -12.35
N ALA A 177 -24.10 -2.64 -12.99
CA ALA A 177 -22.90 -2.92 -13.77
C ALA A 177 -23.12 -2.40 -15.20
#